data_AF-A0A1Q7YS18-F1
#
_entry.id   AF-A0A1Q7YS18-F1
#
_cell.length_a   1.000
_cell.length_b   1.000
_cell.length_c   1.000
_cell.angle_alpha   90.00
_cell.angle_beta   90.00
_cell.angle_gamma   90.00
#
_symmetry.space_group_name_H-M   'P 1'
#
loop_
_entity.id
_entity.type
_entity.pdbx_description
1 polymer ?
#
loop_
_entity_poly.entity_id
_entity_poly.type
_entity_poly.pdbx_seq_one_letter_code
_entity_poly.pdbx_strand_id
1 'polypeptide(L)'
;MPSLAHPETVEVNRSQLRQNQSRVFREARGSKVVAVKGRHPEDEKYVVDKKYFDELLRRLRAAIETLEITADARLFQQILKAGKTVDDDLRRGRLYSFEEAFGQE
;
A
#
# COMPACT_ATOMS: atom_id res chain seq x y z
N MET A 1 -0.60 11.04 -10.56
CA MET A 1 -0.93 10.08 -9.49
C MET A 1 -2.18 9.33 -9.91
N PRO A 2 -2.18 8.00 -10.11
CA PRO A 2 -3.42 7.29 -10.38
C PRO A 2 -4.30 7.40 -9.14
N SER A 3 -5.48 7.96 -9.33
CA SER A 3 -6.51 8.14 -8.32
C SER A 3 -6.80 6.80 -7.65
N LEU A 4 -6.55 6.72 -6.34
CA LEU A 4 -7.01 5.62 -5.49
C LEU A 4 -8.55 5.57 -5.39
N ALA A 5 -9.26 6.51 -6.02
CA ALA A 5 -10.63 6.81 -5.61
C ALA A 5 -11.58 5.64 -5.81
N HIS A 6 -11.58 4.93 -6.93
CA HIS A 6 -12.50 3.81 -7.13
C HIS A 6 -11.88 2.83 -8.13
N PRO A 7 -11.37 1.66 -7.71
CA PRO A 7 -10.99 0.64 -8.68
C PRO A 7 -12.21 0.24 -9.50
N GLU A 8 -12.02 0.05 -10.80
CA GLU A 8 -13.07 -0.46 -11.68
C GLU A 8 -13.50 -1.83 -11.16
N THR A 9 -14.72 -1.91 -10.65
CA THR A 9 -15.27 -3.12 -10.04
C THR A 9 -16.28 -3.76 -10.98
N VAL A 10 -16.05 -5.04 -11.30
CA VAL A 10 -16.98 -5.85 -12.08
C VAL A 10 -17.65 -6.84 -11.14
N GLU A 11 -18.98 -6.82 -11.10
CA GLU A 11 -19.74 -7.74 -10.26
C GLU A 11 -20.06 -9.03 -11.01
N VAL A 12 -19.87 -10.18 -10.34
CA VAL A 12 -20.25 -11.50 -10.84
C VAL A 12 -20.89 -12.32 -9.73
N ASN A 13 -21.77 -13.27 -10.06
CA ASN A 13 -22.25 -14.25 -9.09
C ASN A 13 -21.38 -15.52 -9.06
N ARG A 14 -21.56 -16.36 -8.04
CA ARG A 14 -20.79 -17.62 -7.86
C ARG A 14 -20.92 -18.57 -9.06
N SER A 15 -22.10 -18.63 -9.70
CA SER A 15 -22.34 -19.49 -10.86
C SER A 15 -21.55 -19.00 -12.09
N GLN A 16 -21.53 -17.69 -12.34
CA GLN A 16 -20.78 -17.06 -13.42
C GLN A 16 -19.28 -17.26 -13.24
N LEU A 17 -18.77 -17.11 -12.00
CA LEU A 17 -17.37 -17.40 -11.70
C LEU A 17 -17.02 -18.87 -11.99
N ARG A 18 -17.88 -19.81 -11.56
CA ARG A 18 -17.66 -21.24 -11.77
C ARG A 18 -17.65 -21.61 -13.26
N GLN A 19 -18.56 -21.03 -14.05
CA GLN A 19 -18.70 -21.35 -15.47
C GLN A 19 -17.66 -20.66 -16.34
N ASN A 20 -17.19 -19.46 -15.98
CA ASN A 20 -16.34 -18.62 -16.83
C ASN A 20 -15.03 -18.20 -16.15
N GLN A 21 -14.45 -19.08 -15.33
CA GLN A 21 -13.33 -18.75 -14.43
C GLN A 21 -12.15 -18.06 -15.14
N SER A 22 -11.66 -18.61 -16.26
CA SER A 22 -10.52 -18.04 -17.00
C SER A 22 -10.81 -16.66 -17.60
N ARG A 23 -12.08 -16.34 -17.89
CA ARG A 23 -12.47 -15.01 -18.35
C ARG A 23 -12.48 -14.04 -17.17
N VAL A 24 -13.11 -14.43 -16.07
CA VAL A 24 -13.20 -13.62 -14.85
C VAL A 24 -11.80 -13.29 -14.30
N PHE A 25 -10.87 -14.24 -14.29
CA PHE A 25 -9.50 -13.98 -13.84
C PHE A 25 -8.69 -13.10 -14.80
N ARG A 26 -9.03 -13.09 -16.10
CA ARG A 26 -8.44 -12.13 -17.04
C ARG A 26 -8.97 -10.72 -16.83
N GLU A 27 -10.24 -10.59 -16.46
CA GLU A 27 -10.87 -9.29 -16.14
C GLU A 27 -10.28 -8.69 -14.85
N ALA A 28 -9.95 -9.50 -13.85
CA ALA A 28 -9.31 -9.06 -12.60
C ALA A 28 -7.82 -8.66 -12.72
N ARG A 29 -7.28 -8.47 -13.93
CA ARG A 29 -5.88 -8.08 -14.14
C ARG A 29 -5.67 -6.58 -13.97
N GLY A 30 -4.45 -6.21 -13.57
CA GLY A 30 -4.09 -4.81 -13.32
C GLY A 30 -4.83 -4.28 -12.09
N SER A 31 -5.42 -3.10 -12.19
CA SER A 31 -6.12 -2.44 -11.08
C SER A 31 -7.63 -2.74 -11.02
N LYS A 32 -8.12 -3.69 -11.82
CA LYS A 32 -9.53 -4.08 -11.84
C LYS A 32 -9.83 -5.07 -10.72
N VAL A 33 -11.00 -4.92 -10.12
CA VAL A 33 -11.48 -5.76 -9.03
C VAL A 33 -12.71 -6.51 -9.51
N VAL A 34 -12.79 -7.80 -9.25
CA VAL A 34 -14.02 -8.56 -9.48
C VAL A 34 -14.68 -8.85 -8.13
N ALA A 35 -15.89 -8.34 -7.92
CA ALA A 35 -16.72 -8.63 -6.76
C ALA A 35 -17.59 -9.86 -7.04
N VAL A 36 -17.33 -10.95 -6.31
CA VAL A 36 -18.08 -12.20 -6.38
C VAL A 36 -19.19 -12.15 -5.33
N LYS A 37 -20.42 -11.87 -5.78
CA LYS A 37 -21.58 -11.74 -4.90
C LYS A 37 -21.91 -13.04 -4.19
N GLY A 38 -22.12 -12.90 -2.88
CA GLY A 38 -22.66 -13.92 -2.00
C GLY A 38 -24.18 -14.03 -2.07
N ARG A 39 -24.74 -14.95 -1.27
CA ARG A 39 -26.18 -14.89 -0.95
C ARG A 39 -26.48 -13.78 0.04
N HIS A 40 -25.52 -13.51 0.93
CA HIS A 40 -25.55 -12.42 1.88
C HIS A 40 -24.40 -11.43 1.60
N PRO A 41 -24.49 -10.16 2.07
CA PRO A 41 -23.42 -9.18 1.89
C PRO A 41 -22.07 -9.62 2.48
N GLU A 42 -22.08 -10.27 3.64
CA GLU A 42 -20.87 -10.79 4.32
C GLU A 42 -20.17 -11.94 3.56
N ASP A 43 -20.87 -12.54 2.61
CA ASP A 43 -20.41 -13.65 1.77
C ASP A 43 -19.71 -13.17 0.48
N GLU A 44 -19.64 -11.86 0.27
CA GLU A 44 -18.97 -11.23 -0.87
C GLU A 44 -17.45 -11.46 -0.80
N LYS A 45 -16.87 -11.81 -1.95
CA LYS A 45 -15.42 -12.01 -2.08
C LYS A 45 -14.89 -11.20 -3.23
N TYR A 46 -13.64 -10.75 -3.13
CA TYR A 46 -12.98 -10.00 -4.18
C TYR A 46 -11.87 -10.83 -4.83
N VAL A 47 -11.83 -10.80 -6.16
CA VAL A 47 -10.72 -11.33 -6.95
C VAL A 47 -9.96 -10.17 -7.55
N VAL A 48 -8.65 -10.18 -7.38
CA VAL A 48 -7.75 -9.10 -7.80
C VAL A 48 -6.44 -9.67 -8.31
N ASP A 49 -5.73 -8.90 -9.12
CA ASP A 49 -4.36 -9.22 -9.49
C ASP A 49 -3.44 -9.19 -8.25
N LYS A 50 -2.58 -10.19 -8.12
CA LYS A 50 -1.66 -10.31 -6.98
C LYS A 50 -0.73 -9.11 -6.86
N LYS A 51 -0.13 -8.64 -7.97
CA LYS A 51 0.83 -7.52 -7.92
C LYS A 51 0.13 -6.24 -7.49
N TYR A 52 -1.10 -6.03 -7.96
CA TYR A 52 -1.93 -4.91 -7.54
C TYR A 52 -2.27 -4.99 -6.04
N PHE A 53 -2.65 -6.16 -5.54
CA PHE A 53 -2.92 -6.37 -4.13
C PHE A 53 -1.68 -6.12 -3.25
N ASP A 54 -0.53 -6.64 -3.64
CA ASP A 54 0.73 -6.45 -2.93
C ASP A 54 1.11 -4.95 -2.88
N GLU A 55 0.87 -4.21 -3.97
CA GLU A 55 1.07 -2.77 -4.01
C GLU A 55 0.11 -2.01 -3.09
N LEU A 56 -1.18 -2.38 -3.07
CA LEU A 56 -2.15 -1.79 -2.15
C LEU A 56 -1.75 -2.02 -0.69
N LEU A 57 -1.34 -3.23 -0.33
CA LEU A 57 -0.87 -3.54 1.01
C LEU A 57 0.35 -2.72 1.40
N ARG A 58 1.32 -2.57 0.49
CA ARG A 58 2.51 -1.74 0.73
C ARG A 58 2.13 -0.28 0.97
N ARG A 59 1.22 0.28 0.17
CA ARG A 59 0.74 1.66 0.35
C ARG A 59 -0.03 1.84 1.65
N LEU A 60 -0.87 0.87 2.03
CA LEU A 60 -1.60 0.90 3.29
C LEU A 60 -0.65 0.88 4.49
N ARG A 61 0.36 0.00 4.48
CA ARG A 61 1.40 -0.05 5.53
C ARG A 61 2.14 1.28 5.65
N ALA A 62 2.61 1.83 4.53
CA ALA A 62 3.29 3.13 4.54
C ALA A 62 2.38 4.26 5.07
N ALA A 63 1.08 4.23 4.76
CA ALA A 63 0.12 5.19 5.30
C ALA A 63 -0.07 5.03 6.81
N ILE A 64 -0.20 3.79 7.32
CA ILE A 64 -0.29 3.51 8.76
C ILE A 64 0.98 3.95 9.47
N GLU A 65 2.16 3.58 8.97
CA GLU A 65 3.46 3.99 9.52
C GLU A 65 3.58 5.52 9.57
N THR A 66 3.14 6.21 8.51
CA THR A 66 3.12 7.68 8.48
C THR A 66 2.18 8.22 9.56
N LEU A 67 0.98 7.65 9.72
CA LEU A 67 0.03 8.06 10.75
C LEU A 67 0.58 7.84 12.16
N GLU A 68 1.21 6.70 12.42
CA GLU A 68 1.86 6.38 13.69
C GLU A 68 2.99 7.36 14.01
N ILE A 69 3.86 7.66 13.04
CA ILE A 69 4.91 8.67 13.18
C ILE A 69 4.31 10.05 13.47
N THR A 70 3.25 10.45 12.75
CA THR A 70 2.61 11.76 12.95
C THR A 70 1.86 11.86 14.28
N ALA A 71 1.39 10.74 14.83
CA ALA A 71 0.72 10.71 16.12
C ALA A 71 1.69 10.99 17.29
N ASP A 72 2.97 10.63 17.14
CA ASP A 72 4.03 11.09 18.04
C ASP A 72 4.55 12.47 17.60
N ALA A 73 3.97 13.52 18.22
CA ALA A 73 4.33 14.90 17.90
C ALA A 73 5.83 15.21 18.09
N ARG A 74 6.52 14.53 19.02
CA ARG A 74 7.96 14.76 19.26
C ARG A 74 8.78 14.14 18.13
N LEU A 75 8.53 12.88 17.79
CA LEU A 75 9.20 12.18 16.71
C LEU A 75 8.95 12.87 15.36
N PHE A 76 7.71 13.26 15.09
CA PHE A 76 7.34 13.95 13.86
C PHE A 76 8.11 15.27 13.67
N GLN A 77 8.22 16.09 14.73
CA GLN A 77 9.00 17.33 14.67
C GLN A 77 10.50 17.07 14.49
N GLN A 78 11.05 16.01 15.09
CA GLN A 78 12.44 15.62 14.90
C GLN A 78 12.72 15.22 13.43
N ILE A 79 11.83 14.43 12.82
CA ILE A 79 11.93 14.01 11.42
C ILE A 79 11.81 15.22 10.49
N LEU A 80 10.85 16.12 10.72
CA LEU A 80 10.70 17.34 9.92
C LEU A 80 11.94 18.24 10.02
N LYS A 81 12.53 18.36 11.21
CA LYS A 81 13.75 19.14 11.42
C LYS A 81 14.94 18.52 10.69
N ALA A 82 15.13 17.20 10.83
CA ALA A 82 16.18 16.48 10.11
C ALA A 82 16.01 16.64 8.59
N GLY A 83 14.81 16.40 8.06
CA GLY A 83 14.47 16.56 6.64
C GLY A 83 14.84 17.92 6.05
N LYS A 84 14.69 19.00 6.82
CA LYS A 84 15.05 20.36 6.38
C LYS A 84 16.56 20.59 6.27
N THR A 85 17.38 19.83 6.99
CA THR A 85 18.84 20.03 7.05
C THR A 85 19.63 18.91 6.38
N VAL A 86 19.00 17.79 5.96
CA VAL A 86 19.69 16.63 5.36
C VAL A 86 20.68 17.02 4.27
N ASP A 87 20.29 17.86 3.31
CA ASP A 87 21.17 18.21 2.19
C ASP A 87 22.39 19.05 2.63
N ASP A 88 22.22 19.92 3.62
CA ASP A 88 23.31 20.74 4.17
C ASP A 88 24.22 19.90 5.09
N ASP A 89 23.64 19.00 5.88
CA ASP A 89 24.37 18.07 6.75
C ASP A 89 25.18 17.05 5.93
N LEU A 90 24.63 16.58 4.80
CA LEU A 90 25.35 15.73 3.85
C LEU A 90 26.56 16.46 3.25
N ARG A 91 26.37 17.69 2.76
CA ARG A 91 27.46 18.51 2.19
C ARG A 91 28.55 18.82 3.21
N ARG A 92 28.19 18.94 4.49
CA ARG A 92 29.12 19.23 5.58
C ARG A 92 29.74 17.98 6.20
N GLY A 93 29.42 16.78 5.71
CA GLY A 93 29.93 15.51 6.24
C GLY A 93 29.49 15.23 7.68
N ARG A 94 28.31 15.70 8.08
CA ARG A 94 27.76 15.56 9.45
C ARG A 94 26.82 14.37 9.62
N LEU A 95 26.62 13.59 8.56
CA LEU A 95 25.82 12.38 8.60
C LEU A 95 26.72 11.19 8.92
N TYR A 96 26.41 10.51 10.01
CA TYR A 96 27.07 9.27 10.39
C TYR A 96 26.52 8.11 9.55
N SER A 97 27.38 7.15 9.23
CA SER A 97 26.94 5.85 8.72
C SER A 97 26.10 5.12 9.78
N PHE A 98 25.42 4.06 9.35
CA PHE A 98 24.65 3.22 10.27
C PHE A 98 25.57 2.61 11.34
N GLU A 99 26.73 2.12 10.92
CA GLU A 99 27.74 1.53 11.79
C GLU A 99 28.29 2.56 12.78
N GLU A 100 28.57 3.79 12.33
CA GLU A 100 29.07 4.88 13.17
C GLU A 100 28.05 5.33 14.22
N ALA A 101 26.76 5.32 13.90
CA ALA A 101 25.70 5.77 14.80
C ALA A 101 25.27 4.71 15.83
N PHE A 102 25.32 3.42 15.47
CA PHE A 102 24.79 2.32 16.28
C PHE A 102 25.85 1.33 16.78
N GLY A 103 27.12 1.49 16.40
CA GLY A 103 28.25 0.72 16.94
C GLY A 103 28.18 -0.78 16.64
N GLN A 104 27.64 -1.17 15.49
CA GLN A 104 27.65 -2.57 15.05
C GLN A 104 28.90 -2.81 14.19
N GLU A 105 29.88 -3.53 14.76
CA GLU A 105 30.95 -4.22 14.02
C GLU A 105 30.44 -5.55 13.43
#